data_AF-A0A4R6F4K8-F1
#
_entry.id   AF-A0A4R6F4K8-F1
#
_cell.length_a   1.000
_cell.length_b   1.000
_cell.length_c   1.000
_cell.angle_alpha   90.00
_cell.angle_beta   90.00
_cell.angle_gamma   90.00
#
_symmetry.space_group_name_H-M   'P 1'
#
loop_
_entity.id
_entity.type
_entity.pdbx_description
1 polymer ?
#
loop_
_entity_poly.entity_id
_entity_poly.type
_entity_poly.pdbx_seq_one_letter_code
_entity_poly.pdbx_strand_id
1 'polypeptide(L)'
;MNGGRWKFLLVGSLVLNVFLLGAIAGGAYQWFAAHRPSGVAVAQQRALRFAAGELSAERQEAFLDDLKEARREGRQFAREGREGRREVLRLLAAPQLDRAALDAALARTRAADSALRAQVESSVADFAASLTPEERVKFADSLKQRGQWREPQPAVAASQPASQ
;
A
#
# COMPACT_ATOMS: atom_id res chain seq x y z
N MET A 1 28.54 -44.13 25.03
CA MET A 1 28.46 -43.49 23.69
C MET A 1 27.32 -42.48 23.63
N ASN A 2 27.45 -41.27 24.21
CA ASN A 2 26.37 -40.25 24.19
C ASN A 2 26.78 -38.87 23.63
N GLY A 3 28.03 -38.70 23.18
CA GLY A 3 28.53 -37.41 22.68
C GLY A 3 27.99 -36.98 21.31
N GLY A 4 27.39 -37.90 20.53
CA GLY A 4 26.79 -37.59 19.24
C GLY A 4 25.38 -37.01 19.35
N ARG A 5 24.53 -37.57 20.21
CA ARG A 5 23.09 -37.23 20.29
C ARG A 5 22.84 -35.79 20.72
N TRP A 6 23.62 -35.27 21.68
CA TRP A 6 23.58 -33.84 22.04
C TRP A 6 23.93 -32.93 20.86
N LYS A 7 24.97 -33.27 20.09
CA LYS A 7 25.39 -32.47 18.93
C LYS A 7 24.29 -32.47 17.86
N PHE A 8 23.63 -33.59 17.62
CA PHE A 8 22.47 -33.67 16.72
C PHE A 8 21.27 -32.86 17.23
N LEU A 9 21.01 -32.84 18.54
CA LEU A 9 19.96 -32.00 19.14
C LEU A 9 20.28 -30.51 19.00
N LEU A 10 21.54 -30.10 19.21
CA LEU A 10 21.97 -28.71 19.02
C LEU A 10 21.88 -28.28 17.55
N VAL A 11 22.37 -29.12 16.63
CA VAL A 11 22.31 -28.85 15.19
C VAL A 11 20.85 -28.80 14.73
N GLY A 12 20.00 -29.70 15.22
CA GLY A 12 18.57 -29.69 14.94
C GLY A 12 17.87 -28.42 15.44
N SER A 13 18.18 -27.98 16.66
CA SER A 13 17.66 -26.72 17.20
C SER A 13 18.14 -25.50 16.41
N LEU A 14 19.40 -25.49 15.98
CA LEU A 14 19.97 -24.40 15.20
C LEU A 14 19.31 -24.31 13.81
N VAL A 15 19.17 -25.43 13.11
CA VAL A 15 18.49 -25.49 11.81
C VAL A 15 17.03 -25.07 11.93
N LEU A 16 16.33 -25.53 12.98
CA LEU A 16 14.94 -25.16 13.22
C LEU A 16 14.80 -23.66 13.47
N ASN A 17 15.69 -23.04 14.25
CA ASN A 17 15.66 -21.61 14.49
C ASN A 17 15.95 -20.80 13.22
N VAL A 18 16.95 -21.19 12.43
CA VAL A 18 17.24 -20.53 11.14
C VAL A 18 16.08 -20.69 10.16
N PHE A 19 15.44 -21.86 10.13
CA PHE A 19 14.25 -22.10 9.33
C PHE A 19 13.06 -21.25 9.78
N LEU A 20 12.83 -21.14 11.09
CA LEU A 20 11.76 -20.29 11.65
C LEU A 20 12.02 -18.81 11.35
N LEU A 21 13.27 -18.35 11.50
CA LEU A 21 13.70 -17.01 11.10
C LEU A 21 13.51 -16.78 9.60
N GLY A 22 13.85 -17.75 8.76
CA GLY A 22 13.62 -17.70 7.31
C GLY A 22 12.14 -17.67 6.94
N ALA A 23 11.30 -18.43 7.63
CA ALA A 23 9.86 -18.47 7.40
C ALA A 23 9.17 -17.17 7.87
N ILE A 24 9.59 -16.61 9.02
CA ILE A 24 9.08 -15.33 9.53
C ILE A 24 9.59 -14.18 8.67
N ALA A 25 10.89 -14.14 8.34
CA ALA A 25 11.46 -13.11 7.48
C ALA A 25 10.88 -13.19 6.05
N GLY A 26 10.73 -14.40 5.50
CA GLY A 26 10.12 -14.65 4.20
C GLY A 26 8.63 -14.34 4.17
N GLY A 27 7.89 -14.74 5.20
CA GLY A 27 6.47 -14.43 5.37
C GLY A 27 6.23 -12.93 5.57
N ALA A 28 7.04 -12.27 6.40
CA ALA A 28 7.01 -10.82 6.58
C ALA A 28 7.42 -10.08 5.31
N TYR A 29 8.42 -10.58 4.57
CA TYR A 29 8.85 -10.02 3.29
C TYR A 29 7.77 -10.16 2.21
N GLN A 30 7.13 -11.33 2.10
CA GLN A 30 6.03 -11.55 1.16
C GLN A 30 4.78 -10.75 1.56
N TRP A 31 4.47 -10.66 2.85
CA TRP A 31 3.41 -9.81 3.36
C TRP A 31 3.71 -8.33 3.10
N PHE A 32 4.94 -7.84 3.29
CA PHE A 32 5.35 -6.48 2.94
C PHE A 32 5.46 -6.23 1.43
N ALA A 33 5.75 -7.25 0.62
CA ALA A 33 5.80 -7.16 -0.83
C ALA A 33 4.38 -7.16 -1.43
N ALA A 34 3.44 -7.90 -0.83
CA ALA A 34 2.02 -7.89 -1.17
C ALA A 34 1.31 -6.63 -0.64
N HIS A 35 1.68 -6.14 0.54
CA HIS A 35 1.17 -4.90 1.14
C HIS A 35 2.09 -3.71 0.86
N ARG A 36 2.99 -3.82 -0.14
CA ARG A 36 3.84 -2.70 -0.54
C ARG A 36 2.91 -1.58 -0.98
N PRO A 37 2.87 -0.43 -0.29
CA PRO A 37 2.04 0.68 -0.72
C PRO A 37 2.53 1.25 -2.06
N SER A 38 3.68 0.83 -2.59
CA SER A 38 4.05 1.09 -3.97
C SER A 38 3.21 0.31 -4.99
N GLY A 39 2.68 -0.88 -4.67
CA GLY A 39 1.74 -1.60 -5.54
C GLY A 39 0.34 -0.99 -5.50
N VAL A 40 -0.12 -0.65 -4.28
CA VAL A 40 -1.43 0.00 -4.07
C VAL A 40 -1.42 1.44 -4.57
N ALA A 41 -0.38 2.23 -4.32
CA ALA A 41 -0.24 3.59 -4.85
C ALA A 41 -0.04 3.60 -6.37
N VAL A 42 0.68 2.64 -6.97
CA VAL A 42 0.78 2.54 -8.44
C VAL A 42 -0.54 2.07 -9.06
N ALA A 43 -1.26 1.13 -8.43
CA ALA A 43 -2.60 0.72 -8.85
C ALA A 43 -3.61 1.87 -8.69
N GLN A 44 -3.52 2.63 -7.60
CA GLN A 44 -4.29 3.84 -7.32
C GLN A 44 -3.92 4.97 -8.28
N GLN A 45 -2.66 5.12 -8.68
CA GLN A 45 -2.22 6.06 -9.72
C GLN A 45 -2.81 5.70 -11.08
N ARG A 46 -2.83 4.42 -11.45
CA ARG A 46 -3.50 3.97 -12.68
C ARG A 46 -5.00 4.24 -12.57
N ALA A 47 -5.63 3.88 -11.45
CA ALA A 47 -7.07 4.10 -11.24
C ALA A 47 -7.45 5.59 -11.29
N LEU A 48 -6.69 6.47 -10.63
CA LEU A 48 -6.92 7.91 -10.63
C LEU A 48 -6.69 8.52 -12.01
N ARG A 49 -5.68 8.10 -12.79
CA ARG A 49 -5.51 8.55 -14.19
C ARG A 49 -6.75 8.29 -15.05
N PHE A 50 -7.55 7.28 -14.72
CA PHE A 50 -8.79 6.97 -15.43
C PHE A 50 -10.04 7.59 -14.78
N ALA A 51 -9.93 8.21 -13.60
CA ALA A 51 -11.06 8.82 -12.90
C ALA A 51 -11.55 10.10 -13.60
N ALA A 52 -10.71 10.85 -14.31
CA ALA A 52 -11.19 11.97 -15.11
C ALA A 52 -11.75 11.54 -16.49
N GLY A 53 -11.81 10.24 -16.80
CA GLY A 53 -12.10 9.74 -18.15
C GLY A 53 -13.46 10.14 -18.74
N GLU A 54 -14.43 10.52 -17.92
CA GLU A 54 -15.76 10.99 -18.34
C GLU A 54 -15.85 12.53 -18.48
N LEU A 55 -14.77 13.25 -18.14
CA LEU A 55 -14.62 14.70 -18.34
C LEU A 55 -13.95 15.02 -19.70
N SER A 56 -13.96 16.29 -20.11
CA SER A 56 -13.28 16.74 -21.33
C SER A 56 -11.75 16.51 -21.26
N ALA A 57 -11.09 16.48 -22.41
CA ALA A 57 -9.64 16.26 -22.48
C ALA A 57 -8.84 17.32 -21.70
N GLU A 58 -9.29 18.57 -21.73
CA GLU A 58 -8.68 19.69 -21.01
C GLU A 58 -8.80 19.50 -19.49
N ARG A 59 -9.96 19.00 -19.02
CA ARG A 59 -10.18 18.70 -17.60
C ARG A 59 -9.38 17.49 -17.14
N GLN A 60 -9.21 16.49 -18.01
CA GLN A 60 -8.34 15.36 -17.74
C GLN A 60 -6.88 15.80 -17.58
N GLU A 61 -6.39 16.67 -18.46
CA GLU A 61 -5.02 17.19 -18.38
C GLU A 61 -4.81 18.02 -17.10
N ALA A 62 -5.73 18.93 -16.79
CA ALA A 62 -5.70 19.69 -15.54
C ALA A 62 -5.63 18.79 -14.31
N PHE A 63 -6.47 17.75 -14.25
CA PHE A 63 -6.45 16.78 -13.15
C PHE A 63 -5.12 16.03 -13.05
N LEU A 64 -4.53 15.65 -14.18
CA LEU A 64 -3.24 14.96 -14.19
C LEU A 64 -2.11 15.86 -13.69
N ASP A 65 -2.16 17.15 -13.99
CA ASP A 65 -1.18 18.13 -13.54
C ASP A 65 -1.32 18.43 -12.05
N ASP A 66 -2.55 18.58 -11.54
CA ASP A 66 -2.82 18.71 -10.11
C ASP A 66 -2.26 17.50 -9.33
N LEU A 67 -2.48 16.28 -9.84
CA LEU A 67 -1.92 15.07 -9.25
C LEU A 67 -0.39 14.99 -9.34
N LYS A 68 0.24 15.58 -10.37
CA LYS A 68 1.71 15.64 -10.46
C LYS A 68 2.26 16.61 -9.43
N GLU A 69 1.63 17.77 -9.24
CA GLU A 69 2.09 18.76 -8.27
C GLU A 69 1.90 18.26 -6.84
N ALA A 70 0.74 17.67 -6.51
CA ALA A 70 0.50 17.05 -5.21
C ALA A 70 1.55 15.98 -4.87
N ARG A 71 2.00 15.21 -5.88
CA ARG A 71 3.12 14.27 -5.69
C ARG A 71 4.44 14.98 -5.48
N ARG A 72 4.69 16.05 -6.23
CA ARG A 72 5.92 16.85 -6.15
C ARG A 72 6.10 17.42 -4.75
N GLU A 73 5.01 17.90 -4.16
CA GLU A 73 4.90 18.38 -2.78
C GLU A 73 5.01 17.23 -1.77
N GLY A 74 4.32 16.12 -2.00
CA GLY A 74 4.37 14.91 -1.16
C GLY A 74 5.67 14.11 -1.23
N ARG A 75 6.66 14.52 -2.04
CA ARG A 75 7.93 13.78 -2.22
C ARG A 75 8.68 13.56 -0.91
N GLN A 76 8.59 14.49 0.03
CA GLN A 76 9.22 14.35 1.35
C GLN A 76 8.60 13.20 2.15
N PHE A 77 7.27 13.14 2.24
CA PHE A 77 6.55 12.06 2.92
C PHE A 77 6.84 10.70 2.26
N ALA A 78 6.92 10.66 0.93
CA ALA A 78 7.29 9.45 0.21
C ALA A 78 8.75 9.00 0.48
N ARG A 79 9.67 9.94 0.77
CA ARG A 79 11.04 9.61 1.21
C ARG A 79 11.03 9.11 2.65
N GLU A 80 10.40 9.84 3.55
CA GLU A 80 10.29 9.49 4.98
C GLU A 80 9.64 8.12 5.18
N GLY A 81 8.56 7.80 4.46
CA GLY A 81 7.96 6.47 4.51
C GLY A 81 8.89 5.37 3.99
N ARG A 82 9.74 5.65 2.99
CA ARG A 82 10.74 4.68 2.50
C ARG A 82 11.86 4.46 3.50
N GLU A 83 12.34 5.54 4.11
CA GLU A 83 13.37 5.49 5.15
C GLU A 83 12.86 4.79 6.41
N GLY A 84 11.64 5.10 6.85
CA GLY A 84 10.97 4.44 7.96
C GLY A 84 10.86 2.92 7.78
N ARG A 85 10.49 2.44 6.58
CA ARG A 85 10.46 1.00 6.28
C ARG A 85 11.84 0.35 6.34
N ARG A 86 12.89 1.02 5.82
CA ARG A 86 14.27 0.52 5.93
C ARG A 86 14.69 0.40 7.39
N GLU A 87 14.31 1.39 8.20
CA GLU A 87 14.63 1.40 9.63
C GLU A 87 13.90 0.30 10.39
N VAL A 88 12.62 0.06 10.10
CA VAL A 88 11.86 -1.08 10.64
C VAL A 88 12.56 -2.41 10.32
N LEU A 89 12.99 -2.60 9.07
CA LEU A 89 13.70 -3.83 8.68
C LEU A 89 15.06 -3.96 9.39
N ARG A 90 15.78 -2.85 9.54
CA ARG A 90 17.07 -2.82 10.26
C ARG A 90 16.88 -3.21 11.73
N LEU A 91 15.85 -2.70 12.38
CA LEU A 91 15.55 -2.97 13.80
C LEU A 91 15.06 -4.42 14.02
N LEU A 92 14.29 -4.98 13.09
CA LEU A 92 13.88 -6.38 13.14
C LEU A 92 15.04 -7.36 12.91
N ALA A 93 16.02 -6.97 12.10
CA ALA A 93 17.22 -7.79 11.83
C ALA A 93 18.31 -7.64 12.92
N ALA A 94 18.10 -6.80 13.93
CA ALA A 94 19.06 -6.62 15.00
C ALA A 94 19.16 -7.88 15.88
N PRO A 95 20.36 -8.21 16.42
CA PRO A 95 20.53 -9.39 17.29
C PRO A 95 19.59 -9.40 18.49
N GLN A 96 19.36 -8.22 19.09
CA GLN A 96 18.39 -8.02 20.16
C GLN A 96 17.28 -7.08 19.66
N LEU A 97 16.03 -7.47 19.92
CA LEU A 97 14.88 -6.68 19.53
C LEU A 97 14.68 -5.49 20.47
N ASP A 98 14.94 -4.29 19.97
CA ASP A 98 14.52 -3.06 20.63
C ASP A 98 13.07 -2.74 20.23
N ARG A 99 12.15 -3.12 21.11
CA ARG A 99 10.71 -2.92 20.89
C ARG A 99 10.32 -1.44 20.82
N ALA A 100 10.93 -0.59 21.64
CA ALA A 100 10.58 0.83 21.69
C ALA A 100 11.03 1.55 20.42
N ALA A 101 12.26 1.26 19.95
CA ALA A 101 12.75 1.79 18.68
C ALA A 101 11.92 1.31 17.49
N LEU A 102 11.51 0.03 17.49
CA LEU A 102 10.66 -0.53 16.45
C LEU A 102 9.29 0.15 16.39
N ASP A 103 8.63 0.32 17.55
CA ASP A 103 7.33 0.99 17.63
C ASP A 103 7.42 2.45 17.16
N ALA A 104 8.50 3.16 17.50
CA ALA A 104 8.76 4.51 17.01
C ALA A 104 8.97 4.57 15.49
N ALA A 105 9.74 3.62 14.92
CA ALA A 105 9.96 3.54 13.47
C ALA A 105 8.67 3.22 12.71
N LEU A 106 7.84 2.32 13.25
CA LEU A 106 6.52 2.00 12.70
C LEU A 106 5.58 3.21 12.77
N ALA A 107 5.57 3.95 13.88
CA ALA A 107 4.75 5.15 14.03
C ALA A 107 5.15 6.24 13.02
N ARG A 108 6.44 6.51 12.85
CA ARG A 108 6.95 7.45 11.84
C ARG A 108 6.57 7.03 10.42
N THR A 109 6.70 5.75 10.10
CA THR A 109 6.33 5.22 8.78
C THR A 109 4.84 5.43 8.49
N ARG A 110 3.97 5.14 9.47
CA ARG A 110 2.52 5.36 9.33
C ARG A 110 2.19 6.84 9.17
N ALA A 111 2.81 7.72 9.95
CA ALA A 111 2.58 9.17 9.86
C ALA A 111 2.93 9.71 8.46
N ALA A 112 4.09 9.33 7.92
CA ALA A 112 4.51 9.73 6.58
C ALA A 112 3.56 9.19 5.49
N ASP A 113 3.13 7.93 5.60
CA ASP A 113 2.20 7.33 4.64
C ASP A 113 0.81 7.99 4.69
N SER A 114 0.32 8.31 5.89
CA SER A 114 -0.95 9.04 6.08
C SER A 114 -0.86 10.47 5.54
N ALA A 115 0.25 11.17 5.77
CA ALA A 115 0.46 12.52 5.24
C ALA A 115 0.50 12.53 3.70
N LEU A 116 1.19 11.56 3.10
CA LEU A 116 1.21 11.41 1.64
C LEU A 116 -0.19 11.15 1.07
N ARG A 117 -0.98 10.30 1.72
CA ARG A 117 -2.37 10.03 1.33
C ARG A 117 -3.23 11.28 1.43
N ALA A 118 -3.14 12.00 2.55
CA ALA A 118 -3.89 13.24 2.78
C ALA A 118 -3.60 14.30 1.72
N GLN A 119 -2.34 14.43 1.28
CA GLN A 119 -1.97 15.38 0.21
C GLN A 119 -2.69 15.07 -1.11
N VAL A 120 -2.75 13.78 -1.49
CA VAL A 120 -3.44 13.35 -2.72
C VAL A 120 -4.95 13.57 -2.58
N GLU A 121 -5.53 13.25 -1.42
CA GLU A 121 -6.95 13.45 -1.15
C GLU A 121 -7.33 14.94 -1.18
N SER A 122 -6.49 15.82 -0.64
CA SER A 122 -6.67 17.28 -0.74
C SER A 122 -6.69 17.75 -2.19
N SER A 123 -5.70 17.35 -2.99
CA SER A 123 -5.63 17.73 -4.41
C SER A 123 -6.85 17.25 -5.21
N VAL A 124 -7.38 16.05 -4.91
CA VAL A 124 -8.63 15.57 -5.52
C VAL A 124 -9.83 16.42 -5.09
N ALA A 125 -9.90 16.85 -3.83
CA ALA A 125 -10.96 17.73 -3.34
C ALA A 125 -10.88 19.13 -3.97
N ASP A 126 -9.67 19.69 -4.11
CA ASP A 126 -9.42 20.97 -4.75
C ASP A 126 -9.82 20.95 -6.23
N PHE A 127 -9.46 19.87 -6.95
CA PHE A 127 -9.92 19.66 -8.32
C PHE A 127 -11.45 19.57 -8.40
N ALA A 128 -12.09 18.80 -7.52
CA ALA A 128 -13.54 18.68 -7.48
C ALA A 128 -14.23 20.03 -7.21
N ALA A 129 -13.62 20.91 -6.40
CA ALA A 129 -14.13 22.25 -6.15
C ALA A 129 -14.07 23.16 -7.40
N SER A 130 -13.17 22.89 -8.35
CA SER A 130 -13.05 23.62 -9.62
C SER A 130 -14.11 23.22 -10.68
N LEU A 131 -14.82 22.11 -10.46
CA LEU A 131 -15.79 21.56 -11.41
C LEU A 131 -17.19 22.14 -11.19
N THR A 132 -17.97 22.24 -12.28
CA THR A 132 -19.41 22.52 -12.21
C THR A 132 -20.18 21.39 -11.50
N PRO A 133 -21.40 21.63 -10.99
CA PRO A 133 -22.21 20.58 -10.35
C PRO A 133 -22.38 19.33 -11.20
N GLU A 134 -22.61 19.48 -12.51
CA GLU A 134 -22.81 18.38 -13.45
C GLU A 134 -21.52 17.60 -13.69
N GLU A 135 -20.39 18.30 -13.81
CA GLU A 135 -19.06 17.68 -13.94
C GLU A 135 -18.66 16.92 -12.67
N ARG A 136 -19.01 17.43 -11.48
CA ARG A 136 -18.73 16.74 -10.21
C ARG A 136 -19.46 15.40 -10.10
N VAL A 137 -20.68 15.29 -10.63
CA VAL A 137 -21.42 14.01 -10.65
C VAL A 137 -20.69 12.99 -11.52
N LYS A 138 -20.30 13.38 -12.74
CA LYS A 138 -19.50 12.51 -13.64
C LYS A 138 -18.17 12.09 -13.00
N PHE A 139 -17.50 13.04 -12.33
CA PHE A 139 -16.27 12.77 -11.61
C PHE A 139 -16.46 11.85 -10.40
N ALA A 140 -17.59 11.93 -9.69
CA ALA A 140 -17.91 11.02 -8.59
C ALA A 140 -18.21 9.60 -9.11
N ASP A 141 -18.95 9.48 -10.21
CA ASP A 141 -19.32 8.18 -10.79
C ASP A 141 -18.12 7.43 -11.38
N SER A 142 -17.15 8.15 -11.95
CA SER A 142 -15.89 7.56 -12.41
C SER A 142 -14.99 7.10 -11.27
N LEU A 143 -15.03 7.76 -10.10
CA LEU A 143 -14.33 7.33 -8.88
C LEU A 143 -14.92 6.05 -8.29
N LYS A 144 -16.24 5.85 -8.35
CA LYS A 144 -16.91 4.61 -7.92
C LYS A 144 -16.49 3.40 -8.75
N GLN A 145 -16.15 3.59 -10.02
CA GLN A 145 -15.77 2.51 -10.91
C GLN A 145 -14.32 2.04 -10.72
N ARG A 146 -13.43 2.86 -10.11
CA ARG A 146 -11.98 2.60 -10.07
C ARG A 146 -11.32 3.03 -8.76
N GLY A 147 -10.54 2.13 -8.15
CA GLY A 147 -9.67 2.45 -7.00
C GLY A 147 -10.26 2.14 -5.63
N GLN A 148 -9.83 2.86 -4.59
CA GLN A 148 -10.20 2.61 -3.17
C GLN A 148 -11.70 2.81 -2.85
N TRP A 149 -12.43 3.48 -3.75
CA TRP A 149 -13.88 3.74 -3.67
C TRP A 149 -14.69 2.80 -4.56
N ARG A 150 -14.04 1.73 -5.07
CA ARG A 150 -14.71 0.73 -5.87
C ARG A 150 -15.76 0.02 -5.03
N GLU A 151 -17.02 0.29 -5.33
CA GLU A 151 -18.10 -0.53 -4.79
C GLU A 151 -18.02 -1.92 -5.42
N PRO A 152 -18.17 -3.00 -4.62
CA PRO A 152 -18.32 -4.33 -5.18
C PRO A 152 -19.57 -4.33 -6.06
N GLN A 153 -19.38 -4.51 -7.36
CA GLN A 153 -20.47 -4.68 -8.30
C GLN A 153 -21.31 -5.87 -7.80
N PRO A 154 -22.63 -5.71 -7.56
CA PRO A 154 -23.45 -6.80 -7.06
C PRO A 154 -23.27 -7.97 -8.03
N ALA A 155 -22.78 -9.10 -7.51
CA ALA A 155 -22.61 -10.31 -8.29
C ALA A 155 -23.92 -10.58 -8.99
N VAL A 156 -23.94 -10.42 -10.32
CA VAL A 156 -25.05 -10.89 -11.15
C VAL A 156 -25.16 -12.36 -10.82
N ALA A 157 -26.18 -12.70 -10.03
CA ALA A 157 -26.45 -14.05 -9.59
C ALA A 157 -26.37 -14.92 -10.83
N ALA A 158 -25.38 -15.82 -10.84
CA ALA A 158 -25.19 -16.77 -11.92
C ALA A 158 -26.45 -17.63 -11.97
N SER A 159 -27.39 -17.23 -12.81
CA SER A 159 -28.50 -18.05 -13.27
C SER A 159 -27.90 -19.19 -14.09
N GLN A 160 -27.38 -20.22 -13.42
CA GLN A 160 -27.18 -21.51 -14.05
C GLN A 160 -28.56 -22.17 -14.14
N PRO A 161 -29.13 -22.40 -15.34
CA PRO A 161 -30.24 -23.33 -15.46
C PRO A 161 -29.68 -24.73 -15.19
N ALA A 162 -30.13 -25.35 -14.10
CA ALA A 162 -29.88 -26.76 -13.83
C ALA A 162 -30.47 -27.57 -15.00
N SER A 163 -29.60 -28.17 -15.81
CA SER A 163 -29.94 -29.21 -16.76
C SER A 163 -29.41 -30.53 -16.20
N GLN A 164 -30.29 -31.32 -15.58
CA GLN A 164 -30.22 -32.77 -15.53
C GLN A 164 -31.63 -33.31 -15.65
#